data_AF-A0AAE3ZMX1-F1
#
_entry.id   AF-A0AAE3ZMX1-F1
#
_cell.length_a   1.000
_cell.length_b   1.000
_cell.length_c   1.000
_cell.angle_alpha   90.00
_cell.angle_beta   90.00
_cell.angle_gamma   90.00
#
_symmetry.space_group_name_H-M   'P 1'
#
loop_
_entity.id
_entity.type
_entity.pdbx_description
1 polymer ?
#
loop_
_entity_poly.entity_id
_entity_poly.type
_entity_poly.pdbx_seq_one_letter_code
_entity_poly.pdbx_strand_id
1 'polypeptide(L)'
;MRELATGLMARHRLTGWRLRFDNAKTRAGVCRADQRVIALSRPLMGLYSPEQVTETVLHEIAHALAGPRHGHDRVWRTVARRIGCSGARCMPPDAPRVEGAWAGICPAGHRTTAHRRPIRVRSCLECAPRFDPAARYTWTHHGHPAQMDPRYEAELSWLLDTRPQPTPAPVAIGDRVRLTAQAGTRA
;
A
#
# COMPACT_ATOMS: atom_id res chain seq x y z
N MET A 1 9.61 -8.61 -21.93
CA MET A 1 9.26 -7.39 -21.15
C MET A 1 9.69 -6.09 -21.84
N ARG A 2 10.98 -5.72 -21.82
CA ARG A 2 11.45 -4.43 -22.37
C ARG A 2 11.03 -4.24 -23.82
N GLU A 3 11.25 -5.25 -24.64
CA GLU A 3 10.87 -5.26 -26.05
C GLU A 3 9.37 -5.02 -26.25
N LEU A 4 8.52 -5.78 -25.54
CA LEU A 4 7.07 -5.58 -25.54
C LEU A 4 6.69 -4.14 -25.19
N ALA A 5 7.22 -3.60 -24.09
CA ALA A 5 6.89 -2.26 -23.65
C ALA A 5 7.35 -1.19 -24.66
N THR A 6 8.58 -1.30 -25.19
CA THR A 6 9.08 -0.41 -26.23
C THR A 6 8.24 -0.50 -27.51
N GLY A 7 7.85 -1.72 -27.92
CA GLY A 7 7.01 -1.95 -29.09
C GLY A 7 5.62 -1.30 -28.96
N LEU A 8 4.98 -1.43 -27.80
CA LEU A 8 3.72 -0.76 -27.52
C LEU A 8 3.87 0.77 -27.52
N MET A 9 4.92 1.31 -26.90
CA MET A 9 5.19 2.75 -26.93
C MET A 9 5.37 3.28 -28.36
N ALA A 10 6.11 2.54 -29.20
CA ALA A 10 6.30 2.89 -30.61
C ALA A 10 4.97 2.82 -31.39
N ARG A 11 4.18 1.76 -31.20
CA ARG A 11 2.86 1.57 -31.84
C ARG A 11 1.92 2.73 -31.56
N HIS A 12 1.97 3.28 -30.34
CA HIS A 12 1.13 4.41 -29.91
C HIS A 12 1.79 5.77 -30.08
N ARG A 13 2.85 5.86 -30.90
CA ARG A 13 3.51 7.12 -31.31
C ARG A 13 4.01 7.97 -30.14
N LEU A 14 4.48 7.34 -29.07
CA LEU A 14 5.13 8.01 -27.94
C LEU A 14 6.59 8.39 -28.28
N THR A 15 6.77 9.14 -29.38
CA THR A 15 8.09 9.60 -29.82
C THR A 15 8.73 10.52 -28.78
N GLY A 16 10.00 10.29 -28.46
CA GLY A 16 10.74 11.04 -27.44
C GLY A 16 10.40 10.66 -25.99
N TRP A 17 9.53 9.67 -25.76
CA TRP A 17 9.33 9.09 -24.44
C TRP A 17 10.37 8.02 -24.13
N ARG A 18 10.69 7.87 -22.85
CA ARG A 18 11.66 6.89 -22.36
C ARG A 18 10.99 5.83 -21.49
N LEU A 19 11.33 4.58 -21.73
CA LEU A 19 11.00 3.47 -20.85
C LEU A 19 12.07 3.35 -19.75
N ARG A 20 11.64 3.40 -18.49
CA ARG A 20 12.48 3.13 -17.32
C ARG A 20 11.94 1.96 -16.52
N PHE A 21 12.82 1.39 -15.70
CA PHE A 21 12.49 0.30 -14.82
C PHE A 21 13.01 0.61 -13.41
N ASP A 22 12.12 0.63 -12.43
CA ASP A 22 12.40 0.92 -11.03
C ASP A 22 12.20 -0.31 -10.13
N ASN A 23 12.43 -0.15 -8.83
CA ASN A 23 12.28 -1.19 -7.81
C ASN A 23 11.03 -0.98 -6.93
N ALA A 24 10.01 -0.29 -7.44
CA ALA A 24 8.74 -0.15 -6.71
C ALA A 24 8.13 -1.53 -6.46
N LYS A 25 7.57 -1.76 -5.27
CA LYS A 25 7.01 -3.07 -4.89
C LYS A 25 5.48 -3.08 -4.80
N THR A 26 4.87 -1.89 -4.75
CA THR A 26 3.43 -1.70 -4.58
C THR A 26 2.75 -1.00 -5.76
N ARG A 27 3.53 -0.50 -6.73
CA ARG A 27 3.05 0.21 -7.92
C ARG A 27 3.66 -0.43 -9.16
N ALA A 28 2.82 -0.94 -10.06
CA ALA A 28 3.24 -1.66 -11.26
C ALA A 28 3.84 -0.75 -12.34
N GLY A 29 3.21 0.42 -12.58
CA GLY A 29 3.62 1.40 -13.59
C GLY A 29 3.46 2.84 -13.10
N VAL A 30 4.12 3.80 -13.75
CA VAL A 30 3.83 5.22 -13.61
C VAL A 30 4.20 5.98 -14.87
N CYS A 31 3.30 6.86 -15.30
CA CYS A 31 3.55 7.89 -16.29
C CYS A 31 4.03 9.19 -15.62
N ARG A 32 5.19 9.67 -16.05
CA ARG A 32 5.75 10.98 -15.68
C ARG A 32 5.76 11.86 -16.91
N ALA A 33 4.64 12.57 -17.13
CA ALA A 33 4.41 13.32 -18.35
C ALA A 33 5.37 14.51 -18.53
N ASP A 34 5.73 15.18 -17.42
CA ASP A 34 6.74 16.24 -17.36
C ASP A 34 8.10 15.78 -17.90
N GLN A 35 8.49 14.54 -17.61
CA GLN A 35 9.77 13.95 -18.00
C GLN A 35 9.71 13.13 -19.29
N ARG A 36 8.50 12.93 -19.84
CA ARG A 36 8.19 11.96 -20.90
C ARG A 36 8.76 10.58 -20.58
N VAL A 37 8.46 10.08 -19.38
CA VAL A 37 8.93 8.77 -18.90
C VAL A 37 7.74 7.89 -18.54
N ILE A 38 7.77 6.65 -19.02
CA ILE A 38 6.98 5.56 -18.47
C ILE A 38 7.94 4.69 -17.66
N ALA A 39 7.67 4.50 -16.37
CA ALA A 39 8.48 3.67 -15.49
C ALA A 39 7.69 2.46 -14.99
N LEU A 40 8.25 1.26 -15.15
CA LEU A 40 7.65 -0.01 -14.71
C LEU A 40 8.44 -0.61 -13.55
N SER A 41 7.74 -1.26 -12.62
CA SER A 41 8.36 -1.99 -11.52
C SER A 41 9.00 -3.29 -12.02
N ARG A 42 10.33 -3.45 -11.92
CA ARG A 42 10.98 -4.73 -12.26
C ARG A 42 10.43 -5.90 -11.43
N PRO A 43 10.29 -5.77 -10.09
CA PRO A 43 9.79 -6.87 -9.28
C PRO A 43 8.39 -7.32 -9.69
N LEU A 44 7.45 -6.40 -9.90
CA LEU A 44 6.07 -6.75 -10.25
C LEU A 44 5.98 -7.27 -11.69
N MET A 45 6.69 -6.65 -12.62
CA MET A 45 6.73 -7.10 -14.01
C MET A 45 7.31 -8.51 -14.18
N GLY A 46 8.14 -8.97 -13.24
CA GLY A 46 8.63 -10.36 -13.21
C GLY A 46 7.62 -11.37 -12.67
N LEU A 47 6.58 -10.92 -11.96
CA LEU A 47 5.52 -11.78 -11.43
C LEU A 47 4.29 -11.86 -12.34
N TYR A 48 4.15 -10.90 -13.26
CA TYR A 48 2.96 -10.75 -14.10
C TYR A 48 3.04 -11.60 -15.37
N SER A 49 1.88 -12.12 -15.79
CA SER A 49 1.72 -12.74 -17.11
C SER A 49 1.94 -11.71 -18.23
N PRO A 50 2.24 -12.14 -19.47
CA PRO A 50 2.38 -11.23 -20.61
C PRO A 50 1.18 -10.29 -20.81
N GLU A 51 -0.03 -10.77 -20.53
CA GLU A 51 -1.28 -10.00 -20.62
C GLU A 51 -1.35 -8.93 -19.53
N GLN A 52 -1.02 -9.29 -18.27
CA GLN A 52 -0.98 -8.34 -17.15
C GLN A 52 0.09 -7.26 -17.34
N VAL A 53 1.22 -7.64 -17.94
CA VAL A 53 2.28 -6.71 -18.35
C VAL A 53 1.74 -5.77 -19.42
N THR A 54 1.11 -6.30 -20.47
CA THR A 54 0.54 -5.51 -21.56
C THR A 54 -0.48 -4.52 -21.02
N GLU A 55 -1.37 -4.96 -20.14
CA GLU A 55 -2.36 -4.12 -19.46
C GLU A 55 -1.69 -2.98 -18.68
N THR A 56 -0.63 -3.28 -17.91
CA THR A 56 0.13 -2.26 -17.17
C THR A 56 0.77 -1.24 -18.12
N VAL A 57 1.40 -1.70 -19.21
CA VAL A 57 2.06 -0.79 -20.16
C VAL A 57 1.02 0.08 -20.86
N LEU A 58 -0.07 -0.50 -21.37
CA LEU A 58 -1.14 0.26 -22.03
C LEU A 58 -1.80 1.24 -21.07
N HIS A 59 -1.93 0.90 -19.78
CA HIS A 59 -2.43 1.82 -18.76
C HIS A 59 -1.58 3.09 -18.66
N GLU A 60 -0.25 2.95 -18.60
CA GLU A 60 0.66 4.11 -18.53
C GLU A 60 0.74 4.88 -19.85
N ILE A 61 0.64 4.19 -20.99
CA ILE A 61 0.51 4.82 -22.31
C ILE A 61 -0.78 5.63 -22.39
N ALA A 62 -1.89 5.13 -21.86
CA ALA A 62 -3.16 5.86 -21.82
C ALA A 62 -3.05 7.16 -21.02
N HIS A 63 -2.32 7.16 -19.89
CA HIS A 63 -2.02 8.39 -19.14
C HIS A 63 -1.19 9.37 -19.98
N ALA A 64 -0.16 8.87 -20.66
CA ALA A 64 0.68 9.70 -21.52
C ALA A 64 -0.12 10.37 -22.67
N LEU A 65 -1.09 9.66 -23.24
CA LEU A 65 -1.93 10.14 -24.34
C LEU A 65 -3.09 11.03 -23.88
N ALA A 66 -3.71 10.73 -22.73
CA ALA A 66 -4.79 11.54 -22.17
C ALA A 66 -4.27 12.90 -21.66
N GLY A 67 -3.05 12.91 -21.11
CA GLY A 67 -2.39 14.10 -20.58
C GLY A 67 -2.54 14.26 -19.07
N PRO A 68 -1.64 15.02 -18.42
CA PRO A 68 -1.45 14.99 -16.96
C PRO A 68 -2.60 15.55 -16.12
N ARG A 69 -3.56 16.24 -16.74
CA ARG A 69 -4.76 16.75 -16.06
C ARG A 69 -5.84 15.67 -15.91
N HIS A 70 -5.70 14.56 -16.60
CA HIS A 70 -6.65 13.46 -16.59
C HIS A 70 -6.10 12.32 -15.72
N GLY A 71 -6.71 12.11 -14.55
CA GLY A 71 -6.56 10.86 -13.82
C GLY A 71 -7.33 9.74 -14.51
N HIS A 72 -7.83 8.75 -13.77
CA HIS A 72 -8.67 7.66 -14.34
C HIS A 72 -10.12 8.09 -14.67
N ASP A 73 -10.27 9.30 -15.21
CA ASP A 73 -11.56 9.89 -15.57
C ASP A 73 -12.12 9.32 -16.89
N ARG A 74 -13.20 9.94 -17.40
CA ARG A 74 -13.84 9.51 -18.65
C ARG A 74 -12.91 9.68 -19.87
N VAL A 75 -12.11 10.73 -19.92
CA VAL A 75 -11.18 10.99 -21.05
C VAL A 75 -10.11 9.91 -21.07
N TRP A 76 -9.47 9.65 -19.94
CA TRP A 76 -8.48 8.59 -19.82
C TRP A 76 -9.06 7.22 -20.16
N ARG A 77 -10.25 6.88 -19.63
CA ARG A 77 -10.88 5.57 -19.89
C ARG A 77 -11.22 5.36 -21.36
N THR A 78 -11.65 6.42 -22.06
CA THR A 78 -11.88 6.37 -23.51
C THR A 78 -10.58 6.10 -24.26
N VAL A 79 -9.50 6.79 -23.91
CA VAL A 79 -8.17 6.57 -24.50
C VAL A 79 -7.68 5.15 -24.21
N ALA A 80 -7.75 4.70 -22.96
CA ALA A 80 -7.33 3.38 -22.52
C ALA A 80 -8.01 2.27 -23.34
N ARG A 81 -9.35 2.30 -23.44
CA ARG A 81 -10.11 1.32 -24.22
C ARG A 81 -9.79 1.37 -25.71
N ARG A 82 -9.60 2.56 -26.27
CA ARG A 82 -9.23 2.74 -27.68
C ARG A 82 -7.90 2.09 -28.03
N ILE A 83 -6.95 2.03 -27.10
CA ILE A 83 -5.64 1.40 -27.30
C ILE A 83 -5.57 -0.06 -26.84
N GLY A 84 -6.70 -0.64 -26.41
CA GLY A 84 -6.78 -2.05 -25.99
C GLY A 84 -6.51 -2.31 -24.50
N CYS A 85 -6.40 -1.28 -23.66
CA CYS A 85 -6.41 -1.44 -22.20
C CYS A 85 -7.85 -1.64 -21.71
N SER A 86 -8.04 -2.43 -20.65
CA SER A 86 -9.38 -2.66 -20.06
C SER A 86 -10.06 -1.37 -19.55
N GLY A 87 -9.25 -0.37 -19.20
CA GLY A 87 -9.70 0.85 -18.50
C GLY A 87 -9.96 0.62 -17.01
N ALA A 88 -9.51 -0.50 -16.44
CA ALA A 88 -9.46 -0.72 -15.00
C ALA A 88 -8.41 0.19 -14.36
N ARG A 89 -8.77 0.77 -13.20
CA ARG A 89 -7.87 1.65 -12.44
C ARG A 89 -6.76 0.87 -11.74
N CYS A 90 -7.06 -0.33 -11.28
CA CYS A 90 -6.17 -1.16 -10.49
C CYS A 90 -6.09 -2.54 -11.13
N MET A 91 -4.94 -3.20 -10.92
CA MET A 91 -4.85 -4.64 -11.15
C MET A 91 -5.88 -5.38 -10.28
N PRO A 92 -6.35 -6.57 -10.72
CA PRO A 92 -7.21 -7.42 -9.91
C PRO A 92 -6.66 -7.66 -8.49
N PRO A 93 -7.51 -7.79 -7.46
CA PRO A 93 -7.05 -7.96 -6.08
C PRO A 93 -6.12 -9.16 -5.86
N ASP A 94 -6.35 -10.22 -6.62
CA ASP A 94 -5.63 -11.50 -6.68
C ASP A 94 -4.38 -11.48 -7.57
N ALA A 95 -4.09 -10.36 -8.25
CA ALA A 95 -2.86 -10.23 -9.02
C ALA A 95 -1.64 -10.43 -8.11
N PRO A 96 -0.58 -11.11 -8.59
CA PRO A 96 0.62 -11.37 -7.81
C PRO A 96 1.19 -10.09 -7.18
N ARG A 97 1.65 -10.20 -5.93
CA ARG A 97 2.27 -9.08 -5.20
C ARG A 97 3.69 -9.44 -4.84
N VAL A 98 4.55 -8.44 -4.75
CA VAL A 98 5.88 -8.64 -4.16
C VAL A 98 5.70 -8.90 -2.67
N GLU A 99 6.26 -10.00 -2.19
CA GLU A 99 6.21 -10.33 -0.77
C GLU A 99 7.03 -9.34 0.06
N GLY A 100 6.46 -8.93 1.20
CA GLY A 100 7.15 -8.14 2.20
C GLY A 100 8.09 -9.00 3.04
N ALA A 101 9.22 -8.44 3.47
CA ALA A 101 10.11 -9.11 4.43
C ALA A 101 9.45 -9.32 5.80
N TRP A 102 8.45 -8.48 6.12
CA TRP A 102 7.68 -8.58 7.36
C TRP A 102 6.41 -9.36 7.09
N ALA A 103 6.23 -10.49 7.75
CA ALA A 103 5.04 -11.32 7.63
C ALA A 103 4.24 -11.27 8.93
N GLY A 104 2.95 -10.98 8.82
CA GLY A 104 2.00 -10.90 9.92
C GLY A 104 1.01 -12.05 9.85
N ILE A 105 0.80 -12.76 10.96
CA ILE A 105 -0.21 -13.81 11.09
C ILE A 105 -1.16 -13.45 12.23
N CYS A 106 -2.47 -13.46 11.96
CA CYS A 106 -3.48 -13.24 13.00
C CYS A 106 -3.83 -14.56 13.71
N PRO A 107 -4.54 -14.54 14.87
CA PRO A 107 -4.89 -15.77 15.59
C PRO A 107 -5.72 -16.78 14.79
N ALA A 108 -6.51 -16.32 13.80
CA ALA A 108 -7.26 -17.18 12.90
C ALA A 108 -6.43 -17.77 11.73
N GLY A 109 -5.14 -17.43 11.64
CA GLY A 109 -4.23 -17.94 10.60
C GLY A 109 -4.13 -17.11 9.33
N HIS A 110 -4.96 -16.07 9.13
CA HIS A 110 -4.83 -15.18 7.96
C HIS A 110 -3.48 -14.48 7.95
N ARG A 111 -2.88 -14.40 6.76
CA ARG A 111 -1.53 -13.87 6.52
C ARG A 111 -1.58 -12.53 5.80
N THR A 112 -0.72 -11.61 6.23
CA THR A 112 -0.43 -10.35 5.53
C THR A 112 1.08 -10.12 5.47
N THR A 113 1.55 -9.25 4.56
CA THR A 113 2.95 -8.83 4.56
C THR A 113 3.13 -7.32 4.43
N ALA A 114 4.31 -6.85 4.84
CA ALA A 114 4.74 -5.48 4.76
C ALA A 114 6.21 -5.39 4.30
N HIS A 115 6.52 -4.38 3.47
CA HIS A 115 7.88 -4.15 3.01
C HIS A 115 8.77 -3.43 4.02
N ARG A 116 8.17 -2.81 5.04
CA ARG A 116 8.86 -2.08 6.11
C ARG A 116 8.35 -2.58 7.46
N ARG A 117 9.19 -2.42 8.47
CA ARG A 117 8.84 -2.69 9.87
C ARG A 117 7.55 -1.97 10.24
N PRO A 118 6.50 -2.67 10.69
CA PRO A 118 5.32 -2.04 11.25
C PRO A 118 5.69 -1.22 12.49
N ILE A 119 5.26 0.05 12.49
CA ILE A 119 5.44 0.95 13.62
C ILE A 119 4.15 1.16 14.42
N ARG A 120 3.02 0.65 13.90
CA ARG A 120 1.70 0.67 14.54
C ARG A 120 1.10 -0.72 14.54
N VAL A 121 0.30 -1.03 15.55
CA VAL A 121 -0.44 -2.29 15.66
C VAL A 121 -1.49 -2.34 14.57
N ARG A 122 -1.58 -3.49 13.89
CA ARG A 122 -2.54 -3.75 12.81
C ARG A 122 -3.34 -4.99 13.14
N SER A 123 -4.62 -4.99 12.77
CA SER A 123 -5.50 -6.16 12.89
C SER A 123 -5.98 -6.64 11.53
N CYS A 124 -6.44 -7.89 11.51
CA CYS A 124 -6.90 -8.57 10.30
C CYS A 124 -8.27 -8.07 9.87
N LEU A 125 -8.34 -7.54 8.64
CA LEU A 125 -9.58 -7.05 8.04
C LEU A 125 -10.53 -8.15 7.60
N GLU A 126 -10.02 -9.38 7.43
CA GLU A 126 -10.84 -10.57 7.16
C GLU A 126 -11.54 -11.05 8.43
N CYS A 127 -10.90 -10.91 9.59
CA CYS A 127 -11.52 -11.24 10.88
C CYS A 127 -12.51 -10.16 11.33
N ALA A 128 -12.18 -8.88 11.15
CA ALA A 128 -13.04 -7.77 11.54
C ALA A 128 -12.87 -6.56 10.59
N PRO A 129 -13.95 -5.93 10.11
CA PRO A 129 -13.87 -4.80 9.16
C PRO A 129 -13.31 -3.51 9.78
N ARG A 130 -13.22 -3.45 11.12
CA ARG A 130 -12.58 -2.36 11.87
C ARG A 130 -11.43 -2.92 12.70
N PHE A 131 -10.62 -2.02 13.26
CA PHE A 131 -9.56 -2.44 14.15
C PHE A 131 -10.11 -3.25 15.33
N ASP A 132 -9.52 -4.42 15.56
CA ASP A 132 -9.87 -5.33 16.66
C ASP A 132 -8.56 -5.90 17.27
N PRO A 133 -8.25 -5.59 18.54
CA PRO A 133 -7.08 -6.12 19.24
C PRO A 133 -7.00 -7.65 19.28
N ALA A 134 -8.15 -8.34 19.27
CA ALA A 134 -8.23 -9.80 19.23
C ALA A 134 -7.79 -10.38 17.89
N ALA A 135 -7.94 -9.61 16.80
CA ALA A 135 -7.51 -9.98 15.46
C ALA A 135 -6.13 -9.39 15.06
N ARG A 136 -5.31 -8.95 16.03
CA ARG A 136 -3.99 -8.36 15.75
C ARG A 136 -3.05 -9.32 15.02
N TYR A 137 -2.18 -8.77 14.18
CA TYR A 137 -1.11 -9.54 13.56
C TYR A 137 0.10 -9.68 14.49
N THR A 138 0.66 -10.88 14.58
CA THR A 138 1.99 -11.15 15.13
C THR A 138 2.99 -11.20 13.99
N TRP A 139 4.11 -10.50 14.13
CA TRP A 139 5.05 -10.24 13.03
C TRP A 139 6.34 -11.06 13.14
N THR A 140 6.80 -11.56 12.00
CA THR A 140 8.16 -12.06 11.79
C THR A 140 8.86 -11.21 10.73
N HIS A 141 10.19 -11.20 10.76
CA HIS A 141 11.04 -10.55 9.77
C HIS A 141 11.96 -11.60 9.16
N HIS A 142 11.86 -11.79 7.84
CA HIS A 142 12.54 -12.87 7.13
C HIS A 142 12.30 -14.26 7.76
N GLY A 143 11.10 -14.51 8.29
CA GLY A 143 10.73 -15.78 8.93
C GLY A 143 11.17 -15.93 10.38
N HIS A 144 11.97 -15.00 10.92
CA HIS A 144 12.39 -15.02 12.31
C HIS A 144 11.52 -14.11 13.18
N PRO A 145 11.30 -14.42 14.46
CA PRO A 145 10.69 -13.50 15.41
C PRO A 145 11.39 -12.14 15.33
N ALA A 146 10.62 -11.09 15.05
CA ALA A 146 11.17 -9.75 14.88
C ALA A 146 11.03 -8.96 16.18
N GLN A 147 12.10 -8.28 16.60
CA GLN A 147 11.94 -7.20 17.57
C GLN A 147 11.06 -6.12 16.94
N MET A 148 10.11 -5.57 17.70
CA MET A 148 9.19 -4.55 17.20
C MET A 148 9.66 -3.13 17.52
N ASP A 149 9.19 -2.15 16.74
CA ASP A 149 9.56 -0.75 16.98
C ASP A 149 9.02 -0.32 18.36
N PRO A 150 9.75 0.47 19.15
CA PRO A 150 9.27 0.90 20.47
C PRO A 150 7.87 1.55 20.44
N ARG A 151 7.53 2.24 19.34
CA ARG A 151 6.18 2.82 19.15
C ARG A 151 5.11 1.74 18.97
N TYR A 152 5.45 0.66 18.28
CA TYR A 152 4.58 -0.50 18.13
C TYR A 152 4.37 -1.18 19.48
N GLU A 153 5.45 -1.40 20.25
CA GLU A 153 5.41 -2.04 21.56
C GLU A 153 4.59 -1.21 22.56
N ALA A 154 4.77 0.12 22.56
CA ALA A 154 3.98 1.03 23.40
C ALA A 154 2.48 1.00 23.04
N GLU A 155 2.13 1.04 21.75
CA GLU A 155 0.73 0.93 21.31
C GLU A 155 0.15 -0.44 21.63
N LEU A 156 0.92 -1.52 21.45
CA LEU A 156 0.48 -2.87 21.81
C LEU A 156 0.23 -3.01 23.31
N SER A 157 1.14 -2.49 24.14
CA SER A 157 0.97 -2.46 25.58
C SER A 157 -0.32 -1.73 25.96
N TRP A 158 -0.57 -0.54 25.37
CA TRP A 158 -1.77 0.23 25.63
C TRP A 158 -3.06 -0.50 25.23
N LEU A 159 -3.03 -1.23 24.11
CA LEU A 159 -4.18 -2.01 23.63
C LEU A 159 -4.47 -3.28 24.44
N LEU A 160 -3.43 -3.90 25.01
CA LEU A 160 -3.57 -5.12 25.81
C LEU A 160 -3.82 -4.83 27.29
N ASP A 161 -3.52 -3.61 27.75
CA ASP A 161 -3.78 -3.18 29.11
C ASP A 161 -5.31 -3.17 29.33
N THR A 162 -5.81 -4.21 29.98
CA THR A 162 -7.22 -4.39 30.34
C THR A 162 -7.62 -3.53 31.54
N ARG A 163 -6.73 -2.67 32.04
CA ARG A 163 -7.05 -1.70 33.08
C ARG A 163 -8.19 -0.81 32.56
N PRO A 164 -9.35 -0.76 33.23
CA PRO A 164 -10.36 0.22 32.87
C PRO A 164 -9.68 1.58 32.94
N GLN A 165 -9.71 2.33 31.83
CA GLN A 165 -9.42 3.75 31.94
C GLN A 165 -10.40 4.29 32.99
N PRO A 166 -9.91 5.00 34.03
CA PRO A 166 -10.82 5.64 34.96
C PRO A 166 -11.74 6.51 34.11
N THR A 167 -13.01 6.15 34.07
CA THR A 167 -14.03 7.01 33.49
C THR A 167 -13.93 8.30 34.30
N PRO A 168 -13.67 9.47 33.70
CA PRO A 168 -13.66 10.70 34.46
C PRO A 168 -15.04 10.78 35.12
N ALA A 169 -15.07 10.71 36.46
CA ALA A 169 -16.29 10.94 37.20
C ALA A 169 -16.82 12.33 36.77
N PRO A 170 -18.12 12.48 36.47
CA PRO A 170 -18.65 13.80 36.19
C PRO A 170 -18.37 14.70 37.38
N VAL A 171 -17.59 15.76 37.14
CA VAL A 171 -17.24 16.77 38.14
C VAL A 171 -18.20 17.94 37.99
N ALA A 172 -18.81 18.35 39.08
CA ALA A 172 -19.67 19.52 39.14
C ALA A 172 -18.85 20.78 39.48
N ILE A 173 -19.41 21.94 39.16
CA ILE A 173 -18.84 23.23 39.58
C ILE A 173 -18.85 23.28 41.11
N GLY A 174 -17.67 23.29 41.73
CA GLY A 174 -17.47 23.29 43.19
C GLY A 174 -16.67 22.11 43.72
N ASP A 175 -16.49 21.05 42.92
CA ASP A 175 -15.74 19.87 43.35
C ASP A 175 -14.24 20.16 43.51
N ARG A 176 -13.67 19.72 44.63
CA ARG A 176 -12.22 19.74 44.85
C ARG A 176 -11.59 18.50 44.22
N VAL A 177 -10.99 18.67 43.05
CA VAL A 177 -10.25 17.61 42.37
C VAL A 177 -8.77 17.66 42.71
N ARG A 178 -8.13 16.48 42.83
CA ARG A 178 -6.67 16.36 42.91
C ARG A 178 -6.14 16.06 41.51
N LEU A 179 -5.40 17.01 40.93
CA LEU A 179 -4.70 16.81 39.67
C LEU A 179 -3.44 15.97 39.91
N THR A 180 -3.38 14.79 39.31
CA THR A 180 -2.16 13.97 39.27
C THR A 180 -1.55 14.03 37.88
N ALA A 181 -0.37 14.61 37.75
CA ALA A 181 0.39 14.57 36.51
C ALA A 181 0.99 13.16 36.34
N GLN A 182 0.73 12.50 35.21
CA GLN A 182 1.52 11.34 34.81
C GLN A 182 2.85 11.86 34.27
N ALA A 183 3.96 11.48 34.92
CA ALA A 183 5.29 11.79 34.44
C ALA A 183 5.52 11.09 33.10
N GLY A 184 5.38 11.82 32.01
CA GLY A 184 5.82 11.38 30.69
C GLY A 184 7.33 11.33 30.69
N THR A 185 7.90 10.12 30.71
CA THR A 185 9.34 9.93 30.54
C THR A 185 9.72 10.41 29.14
N ARG A 186 10.40 11.56 29.07
CA ARG A 186 11.05 12.03 27.84
C ARG A 186 12.33 11.21 27.64
N ALA A 187 12.39 10.48 26.54
CA ALA A 187 13.62 10.09 25.84
C ALA A 187 13.31 9.95 24.35
#